data_AF-A0A958SDI8-F1
#
_entry.id   AF-A0A958SDI8-F1
#
_cell.length_a   1.000
_cell.length_b   1.000
_cell.length_c   1.000
_cell.angle_alpha   90.00
_cell.angle_beta   90.00
_cell.angle_gamma   90.00
#
_symmetry.space_group_name_H-M   'P 1'
#
loop_
_entity.id
_entity.type
_entity.pdbx_description
1 polymer ?
#
loop_
_entity_poly.entity_id
_entity_poly.type
_entity_poly.pdbx_seq_one_letter_code
_entity_poly.pdbx_strand_id
1 'polypeptide(L)'
;MNLFNLKKITLLFVTLLFSVNSFGQTPKAYIDFENDEIGRRYLNIDGKKYPFSPWSGRADIDDAIIDNSAAKEYYEMHKTASIRGLWGIWGGLGLAVTYALTTVNQYDSDGKSIYNSGVYWGLFLVPFIYGTWQMGKSQVYLQKTINSLNGVSYSEHSSSNMHKPIFHLGLLNYSF
;
A
#
# COMPACT_ATOMS: atom_id res chain seq x y z
N MET A 1 -0.75 55.79 -22.20
CA MET A 1 -1.14 54.38 -22.30
C MET A 1 -2.27 54.13 -21.30
N ASN A 2 -3.46 53.72 -21.75
CA ASN A 2 -4.65 53.65 -20.89
C ASN A 2 -4.46 52.67 -19.72
N LEU A 3 -4.89 53.04 -18.51
CA LEU A 3 -4.81 52.20 -17.30
C LEU A 3 -5.47 50.83 -17.50
N PHE A 4 -6.49 50.78 -18.35
CA PHE A 4 -7.22 49.57 -18.74
C PHE A 4 -6.36 48.60 -19.57
N ASN A 5 -5.49 49.12 -20.45
CA ASN A 5 -4.56 48.30 -21.23
C ASN A 5 -3.43 47.76 -20.36
N LEU A 6 -2.98 48.52 -19.37
CA LEU A 6 -1.98 48.07 -18.41
C LEU A 6 -2.49 46.86 -17.61
N LYS A 7 -3.72 46.91 -17.09
CA LYS A 7 -4.34 45.79 -16.35
C LYS A 7 -4.48 44.51 -17.17
N LYS A 8 -4.85 44.62 -18.45
CA LYS A 8 -4.96 43.47 -19.37
C LYS A 8 -3.61 42.82 -19.65
N ILE A 9 -2.58 43.64 -19.85
CA ILE A 9 -1.21 43.16 -20.08
C ILE A 9 -0.68 42.47 -18.82
N THR A 10 -0.90 43.03 -17.64
CA THR A 10 -0.50 42.42 -16.36
C THR A 10 -1.21 41.08 -16.14
N LEU A 11 -2.50 40.99 -16.42
CA LEU A 11 -3.24 39.73 -16.31
C LEU A 11 -2.68 38.65 -17.25
N LEU A 12 -2.45 39.00 -18.52
CA LEU A 12 -1.85 38.10 -19.50
C LEU A 12 -0.46 37.63 -19.07
N PHE A 13 0.36 38.54 -18.54
CA PHE A 13 1.71 38.23 -18.07
C PHE A 13 1.68 37.30 -16.85
N VAL A 14 0.77 37.51 -15.90
CA VAL A 14 0.57 36.62 -14.75
C VAL A 14 0.10 35.24 -15.22
N THR A 15 -0.88 35.17 -16.10
CA THR A 15 -1.36 33.88 -16.63
C THR A 15 -0.26 33.14 -17.38
N LEU A 16 0.58 33.84 -18.15
CA LEU A 16 1.73 33.26 -18.84
C LEU A 16 2.76 32.72 -17.83
N LEU A 17 3.10 33.48 -16.78
CA LEU A 17 4.01 33.02 -15.72
C LEU A 17 3.48 31.78 -15.01
N PHE A 18 2.19 31.72 -14.69
CA PHE A 18 1.58 30.52 -14.10
C PHE A 18 1.56 29.33 -15.07
N SER A 19 1.36 29.58 -16.36
CA SER A 19 1.33 28.53 -17.40
C SER A 19 2.72 27.95 -17.66
N VAL A 20 3.78 28.77 -17.62
CA VAL A 20 5.17 28.29 -17.79
C VAL A 20 5.65 27.52 -16.57
N ASN A 21 5.18 27.85 -15.36
CA ASN A 21 5.50 27.10 -14.15
C ASN A 21 4.67 25.80 -13.97
N SER A 22 3.62 25.58 -14.76
CA SER A 22 2.84 24.32 -14.68
C SER A 22 3.45 23.18 -15.49
N PHE A 23 4.37 23.49 -16.42
CA PHE A 23 5.15 22.49 -17.13
C PHE A 23 6.36 22.06 -16.29
N GLY A 24 6.25 20.89 -15.66
CA GLY A 24 7.41 20.03 -15.45
C GLY A 24 8.03 20.05 -14.06
N GLN A 25 7.34 19.44 -13.10
CA GLN A 25 8.03 18.57 -12.16
C GLN A 25 7.35 17.20 -12.18
N THR A 26 7.89 16.31 -12.99
CA THR A 26 7.58 14.89 -12.87
C THR A 26 7.91 14.47 -11.44
N PRO A 27 6.99 13.81 -10.71
CA PRO A 27 7.27 13.39 -9.34
C PRO A 27 8.54 12.53 -9.30
N LYS A 28 9.40 12.80 -8.31
CA LYS A 28 10.66 12.08 -8.10
C LYS A 28 10.42 10.58 -7.96
N ALA A 29 9.36 10.20 -7.28
CA ALA A 29 8.95 8.82 -7.08
C ALA A 29 7.45 8.60 -7.32
N TYR A 30 7.08 7.52 -8.02
CA TYR A 30 5.69 7.12 -8.25
C TYR A 30 5.57 5.62 -8.55
N ILE A 31 4.36 5.07 -8.42
CA ILE A 31 4.06 3.69 -8.81
C ILE A 31 3.64 3.67 -10.27
N ASP A 32 4.39 2.95 -11.09
CA ASP A 32 4.09 2.70 -12.50
C ASP A 32 3.47 1.31 -12.66
N PHE A 33 2.49 1.20 -13.54
CA PHE A 33 1.76 -0.04 -13.82
C PHE A 33 2.02 -0.44 -15.27
N GLU A 34 2.67 -1.58 -15.47
CA GLU A 34 2.85 -2.13 -16.80
C GLU A 34 1.62 -2.98 -17.14
N ASN A 35 0.95 -2.65 -18.25
CA ASN A 35 -0.30 -3.28 -18.73
C ASN A 35 -0.10 -4.71 -19.29
N ASP A 36 0.86 -5.45 -18.78
CA ASP A 36 1.01 -6.88 -19.09
C ASP A 36 0.06 -7.74 -18.26
N GLU A 37 -0.24 -8.95 -18.73
CA GLU A 37 -1.22 -9.89 -18.15
C GLU A 37 -0.99 -10.25 -16.66
N ILE A 38 0.17 -9.92 -16.10
CA ILE A 38 0.56 -10.18 -14.71
C ILE A 38 0.56 -8.89 -13.86
N GLY A 39 0.26 -7.73 -14.43
CA GLY A 39 0.13 -6.45 -13.72
C GLY A 39 1.38 -6.13 -12.89
N ARG A 40 2.55 -6.13 -13.54
CA ARG A 40 3.82 -5.83 -12.87
C ARG A 40 3.81 -4.37 -12.42
N ARG A 41 4.07 -4.16 -11.14
CA ARG A 41 4.19 -2.83 -10.55
C ARG A 41 5.66 -2.48 -10.43
N TYR A 42 5.99 -1.26 -10.80
CA TYR A 42 7.32 -0.71 -10.60
C TYR A 42 7.22 0.50 -9.71
N LEU A 43 8.14 0.61 -8.76
CA LEU A 43 8.42 1.88 -8.12
C LEU A 43 9.41 2.61 -9.03
N ASN A 44 8.97 3.70 -9.65
CA ASN A 44 9.87 4.55 -10.41
C ASN A 44 10.46 5.59 -9.46
N ILE A 45 11.79 5.70 -9.40
CA ILE A 45 12.51 6.72 -8.61
C ILE A 45 13.55 7.36 -9.54
N ASP A 46 13.49 8.68 -9.72
CA ASP A 46 14.39 9.44 -10.59
C ASP A 46 14.48 8.87 -12.02
N GLY A 47 13.37 8.34 -12.56
CA GLY A 47 13.31 7.76 -13.90
C GLY A 47 13.80 6.30 -13.99
N LYS A 48 14.29 5.71 -12.90
CA LYS A 48 14.66 4.28 -12.82
C LYS A 48 13.50 3.46 -12.30
N LYS A 49 13.16 2.38 -13.00
CA LYS A 49 12.10 1.44 -12.62
C LYS A 49 12.65 0.34 -11.72
N TYR A 50 12.06 0.17 -10.55
CA TYR A 50 12.38 -0.90 -9.62
C TYR A 50 11.19 -1.86 -9.49
N PRO A 51 11.35 -3.15 -9.80
CA PRO A 51 10.29 -4.12 -9.64
C PRO A 51 9.81 -4.15 -8.19
N PHE A 52 8.50 -4.04 -8.01
CA PHE A 52 7.89 -3.97 -6.69
C PHE A 52 6.69 -4.91 -6.61
N SER A 53 6.69 -5.80 -5.62
CA SER A 53 5.49 -6.55 -5.26
C SER A 53 4.91 -5.99 -3.95
N PRO A 54 3.69 -5.42 -3.96
CA PRO A 54 3.03 -4.89 -2.77
C PRO A 54 2.86 -5.93 -1.66
N TRP A 55 2.90 -7.20 -2.04
CA TRP A 55 2.66 -8.34 -1.17
C TRP A 55 3.94 -8.88 -0.55
N SER A 56 5.10 -8.63 -1.16
CA SER A 56 6.37 -9.22 -0.71
C SER A 56 7.17 -8.32 0.22
N GLY A 57 6.88 -7.01 0.23
CA GLY A 57 7.68 -6.00 0.91
C GLY A 57 9.11 -5.87 0.36
N ARG A 58 9.50 -6.71 -0.61
CA ARG A 58 10.79 -6.71 -1.25
C ARG A 58 10.71 -5.86 -2.50
N ALA A 59 11.46 -4.77 -2.46
CA ALA A 59 11.92 -4.08 -3.63
C ALA A 59 13.43 -3.92 -3.41
N ASP A 60 14.23 -4.26 -4.40
CA ASP A 60 15.68 -4.03 -4.36
C ASP A 60 15.92 -2.54 -4.62
N ILE A 61 15.44 -1.70 -3.70
CA ILE A 61 15.46 -0.23 -3.76
C ILE A 61 16.25 0.39 -2.61
N ASP A 62 16.89 -0.43 -1.78
CA ASP A 62 17.67 0.05 -0.63
C ASP A 62 18.73 1.05 -1.10
N ASP A 63 19.34 0.82 -2.27
CA ASP A 63 20.32 1.72 -2.91
C ASP A 63 19.69 3.03 -3.45
N ALA A 64 18.41 3.01 -3.82
CA ALA A 64 17.70 4.17 -4.38
C ALA A 64 17.16 5.12 -3.30
N ILE A 65 17.10 4.66 -2.03
CA ILE A 65 16.56 5.44 -0.90
C ILE A 65 17.67 5.90 0.06
N ILE A 66 18.94 5.54 -0.16
CA ILE A 66 20.08 5.84 0.75
C ILE A 66 20.15 7.33 1.13
N ASP A 67 19.87 8.22 0.17
CA ASP A 67 20.02 9.66 0.35
C ASP A 67 18.87 10.32 1.14
N ASN A 68 17.81 9.58 1.49
CA ASN A 68 16.65 10.10 2.22
C ASN A 68 16.33 9.24 3.45
N SER A 69 16.83 9.65 4.62
CA SER A 69 16.68 8.93 5.89
C SER A 69 15.22 8.69 6.28
N ALA A 70 14.33 9.66 6.05
CA ALA A 70 12.91 9.53 6.35
C ALA A 70 12.20 8.51 5.43
N ALA A 71 12.52 8.53 4.13
CA ALA A 71 12.01 7.54 3.20
C ALA A 71 12.51 6.12 3.55
N LYS A 72 13.78 5.99 3.97
CA LYS A 72 14.35 4.72 4.42
C LYS A 72 13.62 4.15 5.63
N GLU A 73 13.32 4.99 6.62
CA GLU A 73 12.58 4.59 7.82
C GLU A 73 11.19 4.04 7.47
N TYR A 74 10.41 4.77 6.67
CA TYR A 74 9.09 4.31 6.25
C TYR A 74 9.15 3.06 5.38
N TYR A 75 10.20 2.90 4.59
CA TYR A 75 10.38 1.71 3.77
C TYR A 75 10.65 0.44 4.62
N GLU A 76 11.46 0.56 5.67
CA GLU A 76 11.70 -0.55 6.61
C GLU A 76 10.43 -0.91 7.40
N MET A 77 9.60 0.08 7.75
CA MET A 77 8.26 -0.17 8.31
C MET A 77 7.34 -0.89 7.32
N HIS A 78 7.37 -0.50 6.03
CA HIS A 78 6.63 -1.17 4.95
C HIS A 78 7.04 -2.65 4.83
N LYS A 79 8.35 -2.93 4.75
CA LYS A 79 8.95 -4.27 4.71
C LYS A 79 8.46 -5.13 5.88
N THR A 80 8.62 -4.62 7.10
CA THR A 80 8.25 -5.32 8.33
C THR A 80 6.76 -5.64 8.37
N ALA A 81 5.90 -4.67 8.04
CA ALA A 81 4.46 -4.86 8.01
C ALA A 81 4.03 -5.86 6.91
N SER A 82 4.67 -5.83 5.74
CA SER A 82 4.40 -6.77 4.64
C SER A 82 4.75 -8.20 5.04
N ILE A 83 5.93 -8.43 5.63
CA ILE A 83 6.35 -9.77 6.08
C ILE A 83 5.40 -10.30 7.15
N ARG A 84 5.05 -9.49 8.16
CA ARG A 84 4.08 -9.87 9.20
C ARG A 84 2.70 -10.16 8.61
N GLY A 85 2.29 -9.39 7.60
CA GLY A 85 1.05 -9.60 6.88
C GLY A 85 1.00 -10.96 6.17
N LEU A 86 2.07 -11.29 5.43
CA LEU A 86 2.21 -12.59 4.77
C LEU A 86 2.23 -13.73 5.77
N TRP A 87 2.97 -13.60 6.87
CA TRP A 87 3.04 -14.62 7.91
C TRP A 87 1.67 -14.86 8.57
N GLY A 88 0.89 -13.80 8.79
CA GLY A 88 -0.48 -13.94 9.28
C GLY A 88 -1.35 -14.75 8.31
N ILE A 89 -1.39 -14.36 7.04
CA ILE A 89 -2.23 -15.01 6.03
C ILE A 89 -1.81 -16.48 5.81
N TRP A 90 -0.53 -16.71 5.50
CA TRP A 90 -0.02 -18.05 5.20
C TRP A 90 0.06 -18.94 6.44
N GLY A 91 0.37 -18.36 7.60
CA GLY A 91 0.36 -19.07 8.88
C GLY A 91 -1.04 -19.55 9.26
N GLY A 92 -2.06 -18.70 9.10
CA GLY A 92 -3.46 -19.09 9.32
C GLY A 92 -3.94 -20.17 8.37
N LEU A 93 -3.60 -20.04 7.08
CA LEU A 93 -3.91 -21.08 6.09
C LEU A 93 -3.23 -22.40 6.45
N GLY A 94 -1.94 -22.37 6.81
CA GLY A 94 -1.19 -23.56 7.22
C GLY A 94 -1.79 -24.25 8.44
N LEU A 95 -2.22 -23.49 9.47
CA LEU A 95 -2.89 -24.03 10.64
C LEU A 95 -4.24 -24.65 10.31
N ALA A 96 -5.05 -23.98 9.50
CA ALA A 96 -6.37 -24.48 9.10
C ALA A 96 -6.25 -25.77 8.27
N VAL A 97 -5.34 -25.81 7.30
CA VAL A 97 -5.05 -27.01 6.49
C VAL A 97 -4.55 -28.15 7.38
N THR A 98 -3.61 -27.86 8.29
CA THR A 98 -3.08 -28.88 9.22
C THR A 98 -4.19 -29.45 10.09
N TYR A 99 -5.06 -28.59 10.65
CA TYR A 99 -6.21 -29.03 11.45
C TYR A 99 -7.19 -29.88 10.65
N ALA A 100 -7.54 -29.46 9.43
CA ALA A 100 -8.42 -30.25 8.56
C ALA A 100 -7.80 -31.63 8.28
N LEU A 101 -6.53 -31.68 7.89
CA LEU A 101 -5.86 -32.95 7.59
C LEU A 101 -5.77 -33.89 8.80
N THR A 102 -5.59 -33.36 10.02
CA THR A 102 -5.48 -34.18 11.23
C THR A 102 -6.82 -34.62 11.79
N THR A 103 -7.93 -33.92 11.48
CA THR A 103 -9.23 -34.17 12.13
C THR A 103 -10.35 -34.64 11.21
N VAL A 104 -10.26 -34.42 9.89
CA VAL A 104 -11.39 -34.68 8.96
C VAL A 104 -11.82 -36.16 8.90
N ASN A 105 -10.88 -37.08 9.11
CA ASN A 105 -11.14 -38.53 9.10
C ASN A 105 -11.04 -39.16 10.50
N GLN A 106 -11.02 -38.36 11.57
CA GLN A 106 -10.94 -38.87 12.93
C GLN A 106 -12.28 -38.76 13.66
N TYR A 107 -12.57 -39.79 14.44
CA TYR A 107 -13.79 -39.94 15.21
C TYR A 107 -13.44 -40.24 16.67
N ASP A 108 -14.24 -39.73 17.60
CA ASP A 108 -14.10 -40.05 19.03
C ASP A 108 -14.56 -41.48 19.35
N SER A 109 -14.48 -41.87 20.63
CA SER A 109 -14.95 -43.17 21.12
C SER A 109 -16.45 -43.42 20.91
N ASP A 110 -17.24 -42.36 20.71
CA ASP A 110 -18.68 -42.39 20.48
C ASP A 110 -19.02 -42.34 18.97
N GLY A 111 -18.01 -42.38 18.09
CA GLY A 111 -18.17 -42.33 16.64
C GLY A 111 -18.51 -40.94 16.09
N LYS A 112 -18.36 -39.88 16.88
CA LYS A 112 -18.58 -38.49 16.43
C LYS A 112 -17.33 -37.92 15.80
N SER A 113 -17.48 -37.16 14.71
CA SER A 113 -16.33 -36.52 14.06
C SER A 113 -15.64 -35.53 15.00
N ILE A 114 -14.32 -35.61 15.09
CA ILE A 114 -13.48 -34.69 15.87
C ILE A 114 -13.34 -33.33 15.14
N TYR A 115 -13.59 -33.30 13.84
CA TYR A 115 -13.55 -32.07 13.05
C TYR A 115 -14.64 -31.09 13.49
N ASN A 116 -14.22 -29.87 13.82
CA ASN A 116 -15.09 -28.76 14.15
C ASN A 116 -14.84 -27.61 13.15
N SER A 117 -15.87 -27.29 12.37
CA SER A 117 -15.78 -26.22 11.36
C SER A 117 -15.52 -24.84 11.96
N GLY A 118 -16.00 -24.58 13.17
CA GLY A 118 -15.73 -23.33 13.90
C GLY A 118 -14.26 -23.19 14.28
N VAL A 119 -13.62 -24.28 14.72
CA VAL A 119 -12.17 -24.30 15.02
C VAL A 119 -11.36 -24.11 13.74
N TYR A 120 -11.71 -24.81 12.65
CA TYR A 120 -11.07 -24.64 11.34
C TYR A 120 -11.10 -23.18 10.88
N TRP A 121 -12.29 -22.56 10.88
CA TRP A 121 -12.45 -21.17 10.48
C TRP A 121 -11.79 -20.21 11.46
N GLY A 122 -11.77 -20.51 12.77
CA GLY A 122 -11.05 -19.71 13.77
C GLY A 122 -9.54 -19.68 13.51
N LEU A 123 -8.94 -20.83 13.21
CA LEU A 123 -7.51 -20.97 12.89
C LEU A 123 -7.14 -20.23 11.59
N PHE A 124 -8.06 -20.15 10.63
CA PHE A 124 -7.85 -19.38 9.40
C PHE A 124 -8.09 -17.87 9.59
N LEU A 125 -9.26 -17.49 10.13
CA LEU A 125 -9.75 -16.11 10.12
C LEU A 125 -8.96 -15.20 11.05
N VAL A 126 -8.56 -15.66 12.24
CA VAL A 126 -7.83 -14.80 13.19
C VAL A 126 -6.48 -14.34 12.60
N PRO A 127 -5.62 -15.24 12.09
CA PRO A 127 -4.38 -14.82 11.44
C PRO A 127 -4.61 -14.12 10.10
N PHE A 128 -5.67 -14.46 9.36
CA PHE A 128 -6.02 -13.76 8.12
C PHE A 128 -6.40 -12.30 8.36
N ILE A 129 -7.24 -12.00 9.35
CA ILE A 129 -7.62 -10.63 9.72
C ILE A 129 -6.39 -9.85 10.20
N TYR A 130 -5.57 -10.46 11.06
CA TYR A 130 -4.30 -9.84 11.48
C TYR A 130 -3.39 -9.55 10.28
N GLY A 131 -3.24 -10.52 9.37
CA GLY A 131 -2.36 -10.41 8.21
C GLY A 131 -2.81 -9.34 7.22
N THR A 132 -4.11 -9.28 6.93
CA THR A 132 -4.72 -8.24 6.09
C THR A 132 -4.61 -6.84 6.70
N TRP A 133 -4.76 -6.72 8.02
CA TRP A 133 -4.54 -5.44 8.71
C TRP A 133 -3.08 -4.96 8.60
N GLN A 134 -2.11 -5.87 8.75
CA GLN A 134 -0.69 -5.55 8.56
C GLN A 134 -0.37 -5.18 7.09
N MET A 135 -1.01 -5.85 6.12
CA MET A 135 -0.92 -5.48 4.70
C MET A 135 -1.45 -4.06 4.45
N GLY A 136 -2.58 -3.68 5.06
CA GLY A 136 -3.10 -2.32 4.99
C GLY A 136 -2.10 -1.29 5.53
N LYS A 137 -1.49 -1.56 6.69
CA LYS A 137 -0.41 -0.72 7.24
C LYS A 137 0.79 -0.61 6.30
N SER A 138 1.19 -1.73 5.71
CA SER A 138 2.30 -1.79 4.75
C SER A 138 2.08 -0.83 3.58
N GLN A 139 0.86 -0.76 3.03
CA GLN A 139 0.54 0.20 1.95
C GLN A 139 0.64 1.66 2.39
N VAL A 140 0.22 1.98 3.62
CA VAL A 140 0.36 3.34 4.17
C VAL A 140 1.83 3.74 4.30
N TYR A 141 2.69 2.85 4.78
CA TYR A 141 4.12 3.12 4.89
C TYR A 141 4.80 3.26 3.52
N LEU A 142 4.37 2.49 2.51
CA LEU A 142 4.83 2.67 1.14
C LEU A 142 4.47 4.07 0.60
N GLN A 143 3.24 4.50 0.82
CA GLN A 143 2.80 5.84 0.40
C GLN A 143 3.61 6.93 1.10
N LYS A 144 3.89 6.78 2.40
CA LYS A 144 4.78 7.70 3.13
C LYS A 144 6.20 7.72 2.57
N THR A 145 6.74 6.56 2.20
CA THR A 145 8.06 6.43 1.55
C THR A 145 8.10 7.24 0.25
N ILE A 146 7.12 7.04 -0.64
CA ILE A 146 7.00 7.76 -1.92
C ILE A 146 6.90 9.26 -1.69
N ASN A 147 6.06 9.67 -0.75
CA ASN A 147 5.87 11.09 -0.45
C ASN A 147 7.12 11.73 0.15
N SER A 148 7.86 11.03 1.02
CA SER A 148 9.14 11.50 1.53
C SER A 148 10.19 11.62 0.43
N LEU A 149 10.23 10.70 -0.55
CA LEU A 149 11.09 10.82 -1.74
C LEU A 149 10.72 12.05 -2.58
N ASN A 150 9.43 12.39 -2.67
CA ASN A 150 8.94 13.60 -3.35
C ASN A 150 9.09 14.90 -2.53
N GLY A 151 9.74 14.85 -1.36
CA GLY A 151 9.97 16.04 -0.52
C GLY A 151 8.79 16.45 0.36
N VAL A 152 7.76 15.62 0.49
CA VAL A 152 6.63 15.86 1.41
C VAL A 152 7.06 15.46 2.83
N SER A 153 7.20 16.45 3.70
CA SER A 153 7.49 16.24 5.12
C SER A 153 6.22 15.94 5.91
N TYR A 154 6.21 14.84 6.66
CA TYR A 154 5.15 14.54 7.61
C TYR A 154 5.52 15.14 8.97
N SER A 155 4.76 16.14 9.45
CA SER A 155 4.93 16.62 10.83
C SER A 155 4.36 15.59 11.81
N GLU A 156 5.05 15.38 12.93
CA GLU A 156 4.69 14.39 13.97
C GLU A 156 3.30 14.62 14.63
N HIS A 157 2.63 15.74 14.32
CA HIS A 157 1.33 16.12 14.89
C HIS A 157 0.09 15.58 14.15
N SER A 158 0.25 14.74 13.13
CA SER A 158 -0.89 14.06 12.48
C SER A 158 -1.11 12.62 12.95
N SER A 159 -0.62 12.27 14.15
CA SER A 159 -0.85 10.95 14.76
C SER A 159 -2.08 10.87 15.68
N SER A 160 -2.70 12.00 16.04
CA SER A 160 -3.86 12.02 16.95
C SER A 160 -5.23 11.95 16.29
N ASN A 161 -5.31 12.07 14.95
CA ASN A 161 -6.54 11.86 14.19
C ASN A 161 -6.36 10.72 13.18
N MET A 162 -6.02 9.52 13.67
CA MET A 162 -6.50 8.30 13.01
C MET A 162 -8.02 8.29 13.17
N HIS A 163 -8.71 9.05 12.31
CA HIS A 163 -10.11 8.82 12.07
C HIS A 163 -10.25 7.35 11.68
N LYS A 164 -11.09 6.67 12.45
CA LYS A 164 -11.52 5.28 12.29
C LYS A 164 -11.58 4.92 10.80
N PRO A 165 -11.15 3.71 10.40
CA PRO A 165 -11.36 3.26 9.03
C PRO A 165 -12.85 3.29 8.73
N ILE A 166 -13.29 4.28 7.96
CA ILE A 166 -14.58 4.24 7.30
C ILE A 166 -14.40 3.21 6.19
N PHE A 167 -14.92 2.01 6.42
CA PHE A 167 -15.18 1.04 5.37
C PHE A 167 -16.16 1.66 4.37
N HIS A 168 -15.64 2.37 3.36
CA HIS A 168 -16.39 2.55 2.12
C HIS A 168 -16.14 1.33 1.25
N LEU A 169 -17.01 0.32 1.44
CA LEU A 169 -17.37 -0.64 0.40
C LEU A 169 -17.94 0.16 -0.78
N GLY A 170 -17.03 0.65 -1.64
CA GLY A 170 -17.38 1.14 -2.97
C GLY A 170 -17.73 -0.07 -3.82
N LEU A 171 -19.03 -0.40 -3.84
CA LEU A 171 -19.67 -1.18 -4.89
C LEU A 171 -19.22 -0.64 -6.25
N LEU A 172 -18.32 -1.35 -6.92
CA LEU A 172 -18.15 -1.24 -8.35
C LEU A 172 -19.40 -1.85 -8.99
N ASN A 173 -20.36 -0.98 -9.32
CA ASN A 173 -21.39 -1.27 -10.31
C ASN A 173 -20.71 -1.58 -11.64
N TYR A 174 -20.49 -2.87 -11.91
CA TYR A 174 -20.35 -3.37 -13.27
C TYR A 174 -21.76 -3.65 -13.79
N SER A 175 -22.28 -2.73 -14.61
CA SER A 175 -23.42 -2.99 -15.48
C SER A 175 -22.91 -3.79 -16.68
N PHE A 176 -23.38 -5.03 -16.81
CA PHE A 176 -23.47 -5.73 -18.09
C PHE A 176 -24.75 -5.30 -18.81
#